data_AF-A0A9D7RYX9-F1
#
_entry.id   AF-A0A9D7RYX9-F1
#
_cell.length_a   1.000
_cell.length_b   1.000
_cell.length_c   1.000
_cell.angle_alpha   90.00
_cell.angle_beta   90.00
_cell.angle_gamma   90.00
#
_symmetry.space_group_name_H-M   'P 1'
#
loop_
_entity.id
_entity.type
_entity.pdbx_description
1 polymer ?
#
loop_
_entity_poly.entity_id
_entity_poly.type
_entity_poly.pdbx_seq_one_letter_code
_entity_poly.pdbx_strand_id
1 'polypeptide(L)'
;MSEALATPTAQPTAPTTPRSRRERKALAWQGRHCENCGVALQGPFCHQCGQPEKTPIRNLLALTSDAVDYLFDVDARVWRTLVSLFFRPGRLTELYLLGKRMSFVRPLRVYLVVSALLFLIVNATSELDGMQVSESGDIKVLDGNPGKSDSDPGNAEPVDAAKELPPAAAPASSGQAAGLEPATPGADAIGAEDSESDGIEGTKGKDGKKRPMTLTIFGDQPWHPTENPVTIDWLPASGNQWLNDYIGIMKSNMELAREDPKRLGHAFLRVLPQSLFVLLPIFALLLKLVLVFKRRMYMEHLMVAIHSHTFIYMGILVAVGLAWIAEHWPAGWTNPWWVLMGLAIAWIPLNLFLTQKRVYRQRWWGAPIAFFTIGTLYLCLVSFTAVGALVASLVSL
;
A
#
# COMPACT_ATOMS: atom_id res chain seq x y z
N MET A 1 -65.60 51.52 -34.84
CA MET A 1 -64.73 50.80 -35.80
C MET A 1 -63.50 50.39 -34.99
N SER A 2 -63.50 49.19 -34.40
CA SER A 2 -62.91 47.96 -34.97
C SER A 2 -61.40 48.16 -35.13
N GLU A 3 -60.49 47.63 -34.31
CA GLU A 3 -59.95 46.25 -34.20
C GLU A 3 -58.61 46.43 -33.43
N ALA A 4 -57.97 45.51 -32.71
CA ALA A 4 -58.15 44.09 -32.46
C ALA A 4 -57.46 43.78 -31.11
N LEU A 5 -58.18 43.14 -30.19
CA LEU A 5 -57.61 42.52 -28.99
C LEU A 5 -56.87 41.26 -29.43
N ALA A 6 -55.56 41.20 -29.14
CA ALA A 6 -54.74 40.03 -29.34
C ALA A 6 -55.32 38.85 -28.55
N THR A 7 -55.82 37.84 -29.27
CA THR A 7 -56.14 36.52 -28.74
C THR A 7 -54.91 35.92 -28.07
N PRO A 8 -55.01 35.45 -26.81
CA PRO A 8 -53.95 34.64 -26.22
C PRO A 8 -53.88 33.32 -26.99
N THR A 9 -52.76 33.07 -27.66
CA THR A 9 -52.41 31.77 -28.23
C THR A 9 -52.61 30.69 -27.17
N ALA A 10 -53.60 29.82 -27.40
CA ALA A 10 -53.89 28.67 -26.56
C ALA A 10 -52.61 27.85 -26.35
N GLN A 11 -52.17 27.75 -25.10
CA GLN A 11 -51.21 26.73 -24.69
C GLN A 11 -51.81 25.37 -25.05
N PRO A 12 -51.05 24.45 -25.66
CA PRO A 12 -51.54 23.11 -25.94
C PRO A 12 -51.92 22.46 -24.61
N THR A 13 -53.22 22.18 -24.44
CA THR A 13 -53.77 21.52 -23.26
C THR A 13 -53.11 20.15 -23.13
N ALA A 14 -52.38 19.94 -22.04
CA ALA A 14 -51.75 18.67 -21.74
C ALA A 14 -52.82 17.56 -21.67
N PRO A 15 -52.62 16.41 -22.34
CA PRO A 15 -53.58 15.31 -22.31
C PRO A 15 -53.74 14.78 -20.88
N THR A 16 -54.99 14.74 -20.40
CA THR A 16 -55.37 14.46 -19.00
C THR A 16 -55.36 12.98 -18.59
N THR A 17 -54.92 12.05 -19.45
CA THR A 17 -54.72 10.65 -19.05
C THR A 17 -53.59 9.99 -19.85
N PRO A 18 -52.64 9.29 -19.21
CA PRO A 18 -51.50 8.72 -19.92
C PRO A 18 -51.90 7.52 -20.78
N ARG A 19 -51.75 7.63 -22.11
CA ARG A 19 -52.04 6.56 -23.08
C ARG A 19 -50.76 5.74 -23.34
N SER A 20 -50.76 4.46 -23.00
CA SER A 20 -49.61 3.51 -23.15
C SER A 20 -48.45 3.62 -22.12
N ARG A 21 -47.80 2.47 -21.88
CA ARG A 21 -46.59 2.36 -21.02
C ARG A 21 -45.41 3.18 -21.56
N ARG A 22 -45.34 3.42 -22.88
CA ARG A 22 -44.27 4.19 -23.53
C ARG A 22 -44.42 5.69 -23.27
N GLU A 23 -45.62 6.26 -23.40
CA GLU A 23 -45.86 7.68 -23.07
C GLU A 23 -45.61 7.94 -21.58
N ARG A 24 -46.04 7.06 -20.67
CA ARG A 24 -45.70 7.18 -19.24
C ARG A 24 -44.19 7.24 -19.00
N LYS A 25 -43.40 6.44 -19.72
CA LYS A 25 -41.93 6.47 -19.61
C LYS A 25 -41.32 7.72 -20.25
N ALA A 26 -41.91 8.26 -21.32
CA ALA A 26 -41.44 9.49 -21.95
C ALA A 26 -41.76 10.73 -21.09
N LEU A 27 -42.97 10.79 -20.54
CA LEU A 27 -43.42 11.83 -19.60
C LEU A 27 -42.67 11.77 -18.27
N ALA A 28 -42.18 10.58 -17.87
CA ALA A 28 -41.46 10.42 -16.60
C ALA A 28 -40.22 11.31 -16.47
N TRP A 29 -39.62 11.80 -17.56
CA TRP A 29 -38.42 12.64 -17.53
C TRP A 29 -38.71 14.12 -17.79
N GLN A 30 -39.92 14.47 -18.25
CA GLN A 30 -40.29 15.85 -18.52
C GLN A 30 -40.23 16.69 -17.23
N GLY A 31 -39.62 17.87 -17.32
CA GLY A 31 -39.41 18.77 -16.17
C GLY A 31 -38.24 18.39 -15.26
N ARG A 32 -37.55 17.27 -15.48
CA ARG A 32 -36.31 16.93 -14.76
C ARG A 32 -35.09 17.53 -15.45
N HIS A 33 -34.12 17.96 -14.65
CA HIS A 33 -32.86 18.52 -15.12
C HIS A 33 -31.71 17.57 -14.76
N CYS A 34 -30.69 17.51 -15.61
CA CYS A 34 -29.49 16.72 -15.36
C CYS A 34 -28.70 17.27 -14.17
N GLU A 35 -28.30 16.41 -13.23
CA GLU A 35 -27.51 16.80 -12.05
C GLU A 35 -26.12 17.34 -12.41
N ASN A 36 -25.50 16.86 -13.50
CA ASN A 36 -24.18 17.32 -13.93
C ASN A 36 -24.20 18.63 -14.71
N CYS A 37 -24.98 18.73 -15.79
CA CYS A 37 -24.97 19.89 -16.69
C CYS A 37 -26.19 20.81 -16.57
N GLY A 38 -27.22 20.44 -15.82
CA GLY A 38 -28.41 21.27 -15.61
C GLY A 38 -29.38 21.32 -16.79
N VAL A 39 -29.13 20.61 -17.89
CA VAL A 39 -30.00 20.59 -19.08
C VAL A 39 -31.23 19.70 -18.84
N ALA A 40 -32.38 20.08 -19.41
CA ALA A 40 -33.62 19.30 -19.34
C ALA A 40 -33.43 17.89 -19.93
N LEU A 41 -33.87 16.88 -19.20
CA LEU A 41 -33.76 15.47 -19.59
C LEU A 41 -34.86 15.12 -20.59
N GLN A 42 -34.46 14.49 -21.70
CA GLN A 42 -35.37 14.01 -22.76
C GLN A 42 -35.49 12.47 -22.74
N GLY A 43 -34.82 11.81 -21.80
CA GLY A 43 -34.74 10.35 -21.72
C GLY A 43 -33.97 9.89 -20.48
N PRO A 44 -33.64 8.57 -20.39
CA PRO A 44 -32.91 8.00 -19.26
C PRO A 44 -31.45 8.46 -19.16
N PHE A 45 -30.91 9.05 -20.24
CA PHE A 45 -29.58 9.65 -20.30
C PHE A 45 -29.68 11.11 -20.72
N CYS A 46 -28.79 11.95 -20.19
CA CYS A 46 -28.65 13.32 -20.65
C CYS A 46 -28.04 13.35 -22.05
N HIS A 47 -28.70 14.04 -23.00
CA HIS A 47 -28.20 14.18 -24.37
C HIS A 47 -26.92 15.03 -24.47
N GLN A 48 -26.71 15.97 -23.54
CA GLN A 48 -25.55 16.87 -23.57
C GLN A 48 -24.29 16.24 -22.95
N CYS A 49 -24.42 15.58 -21.80
CA CYS A 49 -23.26 15.08 -21.04
C CYS A 49 -23.22 13.56 -20.85
N GLY A 50 -24.23 12.83 -21.34
CA GLY A 50 -24.30 11.36 -21.25
C GLY A 50 -24.61 10.79 -19.87
N GLN A 51 -24.89 11.61 -18.85
CA GLN A 51 -25.17 11.10 -17.50
C GLN A 51 -26.47 10.30 -17.45
N PRO A 52 -26.48 9.07 -16.91
CA PRO A 52 -27.71 8.34 -16.61
C PRO A 52 -28.46 8.99 -15.44
N GLU A 53 -29.78 9.09 -15.55
CA GLU A 53 -30.61 9.71 -14.51
C GLU A 53 -30.74 8.84 -13.25
N LYS A 54 -30.64 7.52 -13.39
CA LYS A 54 -30.44 6.59 -12.27
C LYS A 54 -29.10 5.91 -12.41
N THR A 55 -28.29 5.99 -11.36
CA THR A 55 -27.11 5.13 -11.26
C THR A 55 -27.54 3.81 -10.61
N PRO A 56 -27.64 2.69 -11.37
CA PRO A 56 -27.85 1.40 -10.74
C PRO A 56 -26.63 1.08 -9.86
N ILE A 57 -26.90 0.58 -8.65
CA ILE A 57 -25.88 -0.01 -7.79
C ILE A 57 -25.38 -1.25 -8.52
N ARG A 58 -24.18 -1.19 -9.09
CA ARG A 58 -23.57 -2.32 -9.81
C ARG A 58 -22.87 -3.23 -8.80
N ASN A 59 -22.89 -4.54 -9.08
CA ASN A 59 -22.16 -5.53 -8.30
C ASN A 59 -20.65 -5.27 -8.37
N LEU A 60 -19.93 -5.53 -7.29
CA LEU A 60 -18.48 -5.32 -7.18
C LEU A 60 -17.68 -6.02 -8.31
N LEU A 61 -18.15 -7.17 -8.80
CA LEU A 61 -17.51 -7.91 -9.88
C LEU A 61 -17.65 -7.23 -11.26
N ALA A 62 -18.71 -6.46 -11.48
CA ALA A 62 -18.84 -5.64 -12.69
C ALA A 62 -18.01 -4.35 -12.60
N LEU A 63 -17.55 -3.96 -11.40
CA LEU A 63 -16.64 -2.83 -11.22
C LEU A 63 -15.20 -3.21 -11.57
N THR A 64 -14.78 -4.47 -11.38
CA THR A 64 -13.41 -4.91 -11.66
C THR A 64 -13.14 -5.06 -13.16
N SER A 65 -14.07 -5.62 -13.94
CA SER A 65 -13.93 -5.70 -15.40
C SER A 65 -13.87 -4.32 -16.05
N ASP A 66 -14.80 -3.43 -15.65
CA ASP A 66 -14.78 -2.02 -16.07
C ASP A 66 -13.42 -1.38 -15.72
N ALA A 67 -12.87 -1.62 -14.52
CA ALA A 67 -11.62 -1.00 -14.09
C ALA A 67 -10.41 -1.38 -14.96
N VAL A 68 -10.34 -2.63 -15.45
CA VAL A 68 -9.25 -3.09 -16.33
C VAL A 68 -9.37 -2.48 -17.72
N ASP A 69 -10.55 -2.51 -18.34
CA ASP A 69 -10.78 -1.90 -19.66
C ASP A 69 -10.51 -0.39 -19.65
N TYR A 70 -10.80 0.25 -18.51
CA TYR A 70 -10.54 1.66 -18.30
C TYR A 70 -9.09 2.00 -17.89
N LEU A 71 -8.28 1.06 -17.41
CA LEU A 71 -6.85 1.32 -17.12
C LEU A 71 -6.06 1.60 -18.40
N PHE A 72 -6.49 1.04 -19.53
CA PHE A 72 -5.83 1.22 -20.83
C PHE A 72 -6.33 2.44 -21.63
N ASP A 73 -7.38 3.14 -21.18
CA ASP A 73 -7.91 4.35 -21.84
C ASP A 73 -7.40 5.62 -21.14
N VAL A 74 -6.24 6.15 -21.53
CA VAL A 74 -5.66 7.35 -20.89
C VAL A 74 -6.44 8.60 -21.31
N ASP A 75 -7.47 8.94 -20.51
CA ASP A 75 -8.39 10.05 -20.79
C ASP A 75 -7.88 11.39 -20.21
N ALA A 76 -7.96 12.49 -20.98
CA ALA A 76 -7.69 13.86 -20.50
C ALA A 76 -8.53 14.25 -19.27
N ARG A 77 -9.66 13.58 -19.02
CA ARG A 77 -10.46 13.70 -17.79
C ARG A 77 -9.70 13.30 -16.52
N VAL A 78 -8.74 12.37 -16.59
CA VAL A 78 -7.92 11.94 -15.44
C VAL A 78 -7.09 13.11 -14.93
N TRP A 79 -6.33 13.77 -15.80
CA TRP A 79 -5.50 14.92 -15.44
C TRP A 79 -6.32 16.05 -14.80
N ARG A 80 -7.47 16.40 -15.40
CA ARG A 80 -8.38 17.41 -14.83
C ARG A 80 -8.86 17.02 -13.43
N THR A 81 -9.10 15.73 -13.20
CA THR A 81 -9.54 15.21 -11.89
C THR A 81 -8.40 15.29 -10.87
N LEU A 82 -7.18 14.90 -11.24
CA LEU A 82 -5.98 14.97 -10.39
C LEU A 82 -5.66 16.42 -9.99
N VAL A 83 -5.60 17.33 -10.97
CA VAL A 83 -5.37 18.77 -10.72
C VAL A 83 -6.47 19.33 -9.81
N SER A 84 -7.74 18.99 -10.06
CA SER A 84 -8.82 19.43 -9.18
C SER A 84 -8.72 18.86 -7.77
N LEU A 85 -8.25 17.62 -7.61
CA LEU A 85 -8.06 16.98 -6.31
C LEU A 85 -6.90 17.61 -5.54
N PHE A 86 -5.79 17.92 -6.22
CA PHE A 86 -4.58 18.46 -5.59
C PHE A 86 -4.73 19.92 -5.16
N PHE A 87 -5.26 20.77 -6.06
CA PHE A 87 -5.29 22.22 -5.84
C PHE A 87 -6.60 22.75 -5.26
N ARG A 88 -7.70 21.99 -5.29
CA ARG A 88 -9.02 22.43 -4.79
C ARG A 88 -9.57 21.45 -3.73
N PRO A 89 -9.13 21.55 -2.46
CA PRO A 89 -9.46 20.59 -1.41
C PRO A 89 -10.97 20.39 -1.26
N GLY A 90 -11.43 19.14 -1.28
CA GLY A 90 -12.82 18.76 -1.07
C GLY A 90 -13.85 19.21 -2.10
N ARG A 91 -13.48 20.04 -3.10
CA ARG A 91 -14.42 20.50 -4.14
C ARG A 91 -14.88 19.36 -5.03
N LEU A 92 -13.94 18.49 -5.41
CA LEU A 92 -14.23 17.32 -6.25
C LEU A 92 -15.25 16.41 -5.56
N THR A 93 -14.97 16.04 -4.30
CA THR A 93 -15.84 15.20 -3.48
C THR A 93 -17.21 15.84 -3.31
N GLU A 94 -17.29 17.14 -2.99
CA GLU A 94 -18.55 17.86 -2.87
C GLU A 94 -19.37 17.86 -4.17
N LEU A 95 -18.75 18.18 -5.31
CA LEU A 95 -19.44 18.16 -6.61
C LEU A 95 -19.94 16.76 -6.98
N TYR A 96 -19.16 15.73 -6.67
CA TYR A 96 -19.55 14.35 -6.92
C TYR A 96 -20.73 13.92 -6.04
N LEU A 97 -20.72 14.31 -4.75
CA LEU A 97 -21.83 14.10 -3.81
C LEU A 97 -23.10 14.86 -4.23
N LEU A 98 -22.96 16.01 -4.89
CA LEU A 98 -24.07 16.77 -5.50
C LEU A 98 -24.58 16.18 -6.82
N GLY A 99 -24.03 15.05 -7.30
CA GLY A 99 -24.50 14.36 -8.51
C GLY A 99 -23.77 14.74 -9.80
N LYS A 100 -22.75 15.59 -9.77
CA LYS A 100 -21.97 16.01 -10.95
C LYS A 100 -20.91 14.98 -11.36
N ARG A 101 -21.34 13.78 -11.75
CA ARG A 101 -20.48 12.58 -11.89
C ARG A 101 -19.83 12.40 -13.26
N MET A 102 -20.35 13.01 -14.33
CA MET A 102 -19.78 12.86 -15.69
C MET A 102 -18.61 13.79 -15.99
N SER A 103 -18.46 14.86 -15.20
CA SER A 103 -17.36 15.81 -15.35
C SER A 103 -16.02 15.26 -14.85
N PHE A 104 -16.05 14.21 -14.04
CA PHE A 104 -14.89 13.63 -13.36
C PHE A 104 -14.84 12.12 -13.56
N VAL A 105 -13.63 11.57 -13.46
CA VAL A 105 -13.44 10.13 -13.53
C VAL A 105 -14.01 9.47 -12.28
N ARG A 106 -14.47 8.21 -12.40
CA ARG A 106 -14.98 7.44 -11.25
C ARG A 106 -13.89 7.40 -10.14
N PRO A 107 -14.22 7.72 -8.88
CA PRO A 107 -13.22 7.87 -7.82
C PRO A 107 -12.31 6.65 -7.65
N LEU A 108 -12.90 5.45 -7.71
CA LEU A 108 -12.16 4.19 -7.61
C LEU A 108 -11.09 4.08 -8.70
N ARG A 109 -11.40 4.45 -9.95
CA ARG A 109 -10.43 4.38 -11.06
C ARG A 109 -9.24 5.31 -10.83
N VAL A 110 -9.47 6.54 -10.37
CA VAL A 110 -8.38 7.48 -10.09
C VAL A 110 -7.49 6.96 -8.96
N TYR A 111 -8.10 6.39 -7.91
CA TYR A 111 -7.38 5.71 -6.84
C TYR A 111 -6.51 4.58 -7.39
N LEU A 112 -7.08 3.65 -8.19
CA LEU A 112 -6.35 2.53 -8.79
C LEU A 112 -5.13 2.99 -9.60
N VAL A 113 -5.32 3.98 -10.47
CA VAL A 113 -4.25 4.52 -11.33
C VAL A 113 -3.15 5.16 -10.50
N VAL A 114 -3.49 5.99 -9.50
CA VAL A 114 -2.48 6.66 -8.66
C VAL A 114 -1.76 5.68 -7.75
N SER A 115 -2.46 4.68 -7.19
CA SER A 115 -1.85 3.62 -6.38
C SER A 115 -0.90 2.76 -7.21
N ALA A 116 -1.30 2.37 -8.42
CA ALA A 116 -0.43 1.62 -9.34
C ALA A 116 0.80 2.46 -9.73
N LEU A 117 0.61 3.74 -10.06
CA LEU A 117 1.71 4.65 -10.37
C LEU A 117 2.68 4.83 -9.19
N LEU A 118 2.15 5.01 -7.97
CA LEU A 118 2.97 5.08 -6.75
C LEU A 118 3.76 3.79 -6.56
N PHE A 119 3.13 2.63 -6.69
CA PHE A 119 3.80 1.35 -6.56
C PHE A 119 4.92 1.18 -7.59
N LEU A 120 4.66 1.48 -8.87
CA LEU A 120 5.67 1.42 -9.93
C LEU A 120 6.84 2.35 -9.66
N ILE A 121 6.59 3.60 -9.25
CA ILE A 121 7.65 4.56 -8.94
C ILE A 121 8.46 4.11 -7.73
N VAL A 122 7.81 3.67 -6.66
CA VAL A 122 8.50 3.17 -5.46
C VAL A 122 9.39 1.98 -5.79
N ASN A 123 8.88 1.00 -6.55
CA ASN A 123 9.67 -0.14 -7.00
C ASN A 123 10.85 0.26 -7.89
N ALA A 124 10.62 1.15 -8.86
CA ALA A 124 11.69 1.64 -9.74
C ALA A 124 12.77 2.38 -8.95
N THR A 125 12.40 3.15 -7.92
CA THR A 125 13.37 3.81 -7.04
C THR A 125 14.08 2.86 -6.08
N SER A 126 13.44 1.75 -5.66
CA SER A 126 14.08 0.76 -4.80
C SER A 126 15.02 -0.20 -5.54
N GLU A 127 14.83 -0.39 -6.85
CA GLU A 127 15.76 -1.13 -7.70
C GLU A 127 17.10 -0.40 -7.87
N LEU A 128 17.09 0.93 -7.85
CA LEU A 128 18.30 1.76 -7.91
C LEU A 128 19.14 1.69 -6.62
N ASP A 129 18.53 1.30 -5.49
CA ASP A 129 19.20 0.97 -4.23
C ASP A 129 19.27 -0.56 -4.01
N GLY A 130 19.73 -1.28 -5.04
CA GLY A 130 20.18 -2.68 -4.92
C GLY A 130 19.16 -3.69 -4.41
N MET A 131 17.86 -3.49 -4.63
CA MET A 131 16.81 -4.48 -4.37
C MET A 131 16.22 -4.92 -5.71
N GLN A 132 16.72 -6.04 -6.27
CA GLN A 132 16.20 -6.62 -7.52
C GLN A 132 14.95 -7.46 -7.26
N VAL A 133 13.80 -7.02 -7.80
CA VAL A 133 12.61 -7.85 -7.96
C VAL A 133 12.76 -8.65 -9.25
N SER A 134 12.91 -9.98 -9.16
CA SER A 134 12.74 -10.87 -10.31
C SER A 134 11.37 -11.53 -10.25
N GLU A 135 10.56 -11.36 -11.30
CA GLU A 135 9.21 -11.90 -11.47
C GLU A 135 9.18 -13.39 -11.89
N SER A 136 10.29 -14.12 -11.73
CA SER A 136 10.33 -15.56 -12.02
C SER A 136 11.17 -16.25 -10.97
N GLY A 137 10.52 -17.09 -10.17
CA GLY A 137 11.11 -17.85 -9.07
C GLY A 137 12.06 -18.95 -9.52
N ASP A 138 13.16 -18.57 -10.17
CA ASP A 138 14.32 -19.41 -10.44
C ASP A 138 15.60 -18.63 -10.12
N ILE A 139 16.31 -19.06 -9.08
CA ILE A 139 17.61 -18.50 -8.70
C ILE A 139 18.69 -19.29 -9.44
N LYS A 140 19.26 -18.71 -10.50
CA LYS A 140 20.62 -19.07 -10.93
C LYS A 140 21.61 -18.21 -10.18
N VAL A 141 22.27 -18.83 -9.20
CA VAL A 141 23.47 -18.30 -8.55
C VAL A 141 24.57 -18.25 -9.61
N LEU A 142 24.92 -17.05 -10.07
CA LEU A 142 26.23 -16.82 -10.67
C LEU A 142 27.14 -16.34 -9.55
N ASP A 143 27.83 -17.28 -8.93
CA ASP A 143 29.02 -16.97 -8.13
C ASP A 143 30.15 -16.58 -9.07
N GLY A 144 30.82 -15.46 -8.78
CA GLY A 144 32.21 -15.29 -9.20
C GLY A 144 32.65 -13.89 -9.64
N ASN A 145 32.89 -13.02 -8.65
CA ASN A 145 34.01 -12.06 -8.62
C ASN A 145 33.98 -10.81 -9.55
N PRO A 146 33.96 -9.57 -9.00
CA PRO A 146 34.30 -8.37 -9.75
C PRO A 146 35.81 -8.13 -9.67
N GLY A 147 36.52 -8.32 -10.78
CA GLY A 147 37.83 -7.70 -10.96
C GLY A 147 38.88 -8.56 -11.68
N LYS A 148 38.82 -8.59 -13.01
CA LYS A 148 39.90 -8.07 -13.87
C LYS A 148 39.44 -7.99 -15.33
N SER A 149 39.84 -6.88 -15.92
CA SER A 149 39.48 -6.30 -17.20
C SER A 149 39.77 -7.15 -18.42
N ASP A 150 38.93 -6.95 -19.43
CA ASP A 150 39.10 -7.32 -20.81
C ASP A 150 40.48 -6.95 -21.38
N SER A 151 41.07 -7.87 -22.14
CA SER A 151 41.85 -7.54 -23.33
C SER A 151 41.80 -8.72 -24.32
N ASP A 152 41.02 -8.50 -25.37
CA ASP A 152 41.25 -8.86 -26.79
C ASP A 152 41.26 -10.34 -27.23
N PRO A 153 40.41 -10.74 -28.21
CA PRO A 153 40.57 -11.99 -28.94
C PRO A 153 41.11 -11.73 -30.35
N GLY A 154 42.36 -12.11 -30.63
CA GLY A 154 42.82 -12.21 -32.02
C GLY A 154 44.32 -12.34 -32.23
N ASN A 155 44.84 -13.56 -32.25
CA ASN A 155 45.58 -14.17 -33.37
C ASN A 155 46.32 -15.46 -32.95
N ALA A 156 46.40 -16.41 -33.90
CA ALA A 156 47.49 -17.35 -34.24
C ALA A 156 48.48 -17.77 -33.13
N GLU A 157 48.93 -19.01 -32.96
CA GLU A 157 48.98 -20.27 -33.72
C GLU A 157 49.55 -21.34 -32.73
N PRO A 158 49.60 -22.64 -33.08
CA PRO A 158 49.96 -23.71 -32.16
C PRO A 158 51.47 -23.99 -32.16
N VAL A 159 52.04 -24.39 -31.01
CA VAL A 159 53.32 -25.11 -31.03
C VAL A 159 53.45 -26.13 -29.90
N ASP A 160 53.96 -27.28 -30.32
CA ASP A 160 54.26 -28.52 -29.63
C ASP A 160 55.20 -28.40 -28.42
N ALA A 161 55.05 -29.30 -27.46
CA ALA A 161 56.02 -30.40 -27.25
C ALA A 161 55.93 -30.99 -25.83
N ALA A 162 55.81 -32.31 -25.83
CA ALA A 162 56.04 -33.29 -24.77
C ALA A 162 57.01 -32.90 -23.64
N LYS A 163 56.77 -33.41 -22.41
CA LYS A 163 57.55 -34.54 -21.85
C LYS A 163 57.04 -35.06 -20.48
N GLU A 164 56.86 -36.38 -20.42
CA GLU A 164 57.07 -37.33 -19.30
C GLU A 164 56.28 -37.27 -17.96
N LEU A 165 55.49 -38.34 -17.76
CA LEU A 165 55.24 -39.06 -16.49
C LEU A 165 56.33 -40.17 -16.33
N PRO A 166 56.40 -41.02 -15.27
CA PRO A 166 55.96 -41.01 -13.85
C PRO A 166 57.12 -41.56 -12.94
N PRO A 167 56.97 -42.36 -11.84
CA PRO A 167 55.83 -42.72 -10.98
C PRO A 167 56.08 -42.79 -9.44
N ALA A 168 54.99 -43.09 -8.72
CA ALA A 168 54.86 -44.11 -7.67
C ALA A 168 54.83 -43.73 -6.17
N ALA A 169 53.83 -44.37 -5.53
CA ALA A 169 53.81 -44.95 -4.18
C ALA A 169 53.31 -44.10 -2.99
N ALA A 170 52.10 -44.45 -2.52
CA ALA A 170 51.64 -44.38 -1.13
C ALA A 170 52.23 -45.57 -0.31
N PRO A 171 51.85 -45.86 0.97
CA PRO A 171 51.15 -45.09 2.02
C PRO A 171 51.81 -45.18 3.44
N ALA A 172 51.17 -44.53 4.42
CA ALA A 172 51.04 -44.87 5.85
C ALA A 172 52.25 -44.80 6.83
N SER A 173 52.07 -44.05 7.92
CA SER A 173 52.42 -44.51 9.27
C SER A 173 51.59 -43.82 10.36
N SER A 174 51.19 -44.64 11.33
CA SER A 174 50.52 -44.36 12.61
C SER A 174 51.54 -44.20 13.74
N GLY A 175 51.22 -43.45 14.81
CA GLY A 175 51.98 -43.53 16.07
C GLY A 175 51.53 -42.56 17.18
N GLN A 176 50.74 -43.09 18.13
CA GLN A 176 50.79 -42.92 19.61
C GLN A 176 50.88 -41.50 20.22
N ALA A 177 49.94 -41.01 21.05
CA ALA A 177 49.45 -41.46 22.38
C ALA A 177 50.25 -40.90 23.59
N ALA A 178 49.52 -40.29 24.54
CA ALA A 178 49.81 -39.85 25.93
C ALA A 178 49.52 -38.34 26.08
N GLY A 179 48.59 -37.82 26.90
CA GLY A 179 48.03 -38.28 28.17
C GLY A 179 48.62 -37.43 29.30
N LEU A 180 47.83 -36.53 29.92
CA LEU A 180 47.84 -36.14 31.35
C LEU A 180 46.91 -34.92 31.62
N GLU A 181 45.78 -35.17 32.28
CA GLU A 181 45.11 -34.28 33.25
C GLU A 181 45.35 -34.89 34.66
N PRO A 182 44.90 -34.33 35.82
CA PRO A 182 44.23 -33.04 36.13
C PRO A 182 44.85 -32.31 37.35
N ALA A 183 44.41 -31.07 37.65
CA ALA A 183 44.49 -30.51 39.01
C ALA A 183 43.49 -29.36 39.25
N THR A 184 42.54 -29.62 40.17
CA THR A 184 41.81 -28.67 41.04
C THR A 184 42.04 -29.18 42.49
N PRO A 185 41.89 -28.43 43.62
CA PRO A 185 40.80 -27.48 43.91
C PRO A 185 41.10 -26.33 44.94
N GLY A 186 40.09 -25.50 45.24
CA GLY A 186 40.00 -24.60 46.42
C GLY A 186 39.34 -23.24 46.07
N ALA A 187 38.03 -23.04 46.25
CA ALA A 187 37.31 -22.66 47.47
C ALA A 187 37.59 -21.21 47.96
N ASP A 188 36.63 -20.29 47.76
CA ASP A 188 35.93 -19.56 48.84
C ASP A 188 35.11 -18.34 48.36
N ALA A 189 34.01 -18.11 49.11
CA ALA A 189 33.29 -16.85 49.37
C ALA A 189 32.27 -16.26 48.37
N ILE A 190 31.00 -16.65 48.58
CA ILE A 190 29.85 -15.82 49.01
C ILE A 190 29.67 -14.40 48.40
N GLY A 191 28.54 -14.23 47.70
CA GLY A 191 27.60 -13.12 47.96
C GLY A 191 27.54 -12.00 46.92
N ALA A 192 26.45 -11.96 46.14
CA ALA A 192 25.62 -10.76 45.90
C ALA A 192 24.53 -11.11 44.88
N GLU A 193 23.28 -11.03 45.34
CA GLU A 193 22.13 -10.83 44.46
C GLU A 193 22.32 -9.47 43.78
N ASP A 194 22.25 -9.42 42.45
CA ASP A 194 21.83 -8.22 41.73
C ASP A 194 21.12 -8.65 40.44
N SER A 195 19.82 -8.42 40.46
CA SER A 195 18.93 -8.40 39.32
C SER A 195 19.31 -7.23 38.41
N GLU A 196 19.97 -7.50 37.29
CA GLU A 196 20.19 -6.50 36.23
C GLU A 196 19.47 -6.95 34.96
N SER A 197 18.36 -6.27 34.69
CA SER A 197 17.60 -6.35 33.45
C SER A 197 18.37 -5.60 32.36
N ASP A 198 19.14 -6.31 31.54
CA ASP A 198 19.80 -5.72 30.39
C ASP A 198 19.18 -6.20 29.07
N GLY A 199 18.50 -5.24 28.43
CA GLY A 199 19.13 -4.58 27.29
C GLY A 199 19.43 -5.48 26.09
N ILE A 200 18.68 -5.23 25.02
CA ILE A 200 18.89 -5.77 23.67
C ILE A 200 20.29 -5.35 23.17
N GLU A 201 21.31 -6.17 23.41
CA GLU A 201 22.59 -6.11 22.72
C GLU A 201 22.87 -7.41 21.97
N GLY A 202 23.01 -7.28 20.64
CA GLY A 202 23.33 -8.38 19.75
C GLY A 202 24.73 -8.90 20.03
N THR A 203 24.83 -9.95 20.83
CA THR A 203 26.10 -10.65 21.09
C THR A 203 26.51 -11.46 19.86
N LYS A 204 27.54 -10.98 19.14
CA LYS A 204 28.28 -11.78 18.15
C LYS A 204 29.06 -12.87 18.90
N GLY A 205 28.78 -14.14 18.58
CA GLY A 205 29.58 -15.27 19.04
C GLY A 205 30.98 -15.27 18.39
N LYS A 206 31.95 -15.92 19.05
CA LYS A 206 33.35 -16.04 18.62
C LYS A 206 33.56 -16.80 17.31
N ASP A 207 32.53 -17.45 16.78
CA ASP A 207 32.50 -18.02 15.44
C ASP A 207 31.47 -17.22 14.65
N GLY A 208 31.83 -16.68 13.48
CA GLY A 208 31.00 -15.73 12.71
C GLY A 208 29.61 -16.18 12.27
N LYS A 209 29.10 -17.31 12.76
CA LYS A 209 27.70 -17.75 12.63
C LYS A 209 26.81 -17.01 13.63
N LYS A 210 25.80 -16.31 13.12
CA LYS A 210 24.72 -15.74 13.91
C LYS A 210 24.06 -16.87 14.71
N ARG A 211 23.96 -16.72 16.04
CA ARG A 211 23.27 -17.69 16.91
C ARG A 211 21.81 -17.83 16.45
N PRO A 212 21.24 -19.07 16.45
CA PRO A 212 19.82 -19.26 16.18
C PRO A 212 19.00 -18.42 17.16
N MET A 213 17.89 -17.89 16.68
CA MET A 213 17.01 -17.05 17.49
C MET A 213 16.36 -17.93 18.55
N THR A 214 16.62 -17.65 19.82
CA THR A 214 15.88 -18.29 20.91
C THR A 214 14.68 -17.42 21.22
N LEU A 215 13.48 -17.97 21.03
CA LEU A 215 12.21 -17.28 21.28
C LEU A 215 11.64 -17.82 22.59
N THR A 216 11.47 -16.99 23.61
CA THR A 216 10.86 -17.37 24.89
C THR A 216 9.45 -16.77 24.92
N ILE A 217 8.41 -17.60 24.93
CA ILE A 217 7.01 -17.16 24.94
C ILE A 217 6.31 -17.80 26.13
N PHE A 218 5.89 -16.98 27.10
CA PHE A 218 5.24 -17.39 28.35
C PHE A 218 6.09 -18.37 29.21
N GLY A 219 6.77 -17.85 30.23
CA GLY A 219 7.68 -18.60 31.11
C GLY A 219 9.15 -18.35 30.82
N ASP A 220 10.05 -19.12 31.44
CA ASP A 220 11.51 -18.94 31.36
C ASP A 220 12.20 -19.86 30.35
N GLN A 221 11.47 -20.83 29.77
CA GLN A 221 12.00 -21.84 28.85
C GLN A 221 11.81 -21.43 27.38
N PRO A 222 12.79 -21.73 26.50
CA PRO A 222 12.67 -21.42 25.08
C PRO A 222 11.52 -22.20 24.44
N TRP A 223 10.83 -21.56 23.52
CA TRP A 223 9.74 -22.15 22.76
C TRP A 223 10.28 -23.16 21.74
N HIS A 224 9.67 -24.35 21.73
CA HIS A 224 9.93 -25.40 20.74
C HIS A 224 8.61 -26.07 20.37
N PRO A 225 8.33 -26.33 19.07
CA PRO A 225 7.05 -26.86 18.62
C PRO A 225 6.66 -28.20 19.26
N THR A 226 7.65 -28.98 19.70
CA THR A 226 7.46 -30.30 20.33
C THR A 226 7.84 -30.35 21.81
N GLU A 227 8.84 -29.58 22.26
CA GLU A 227 9.39 -29.68 23.62
C GLU A 227 8.72 -28.70 24.59
N ASN A 228 8.29 -27.54 24.10
CA ASN A 228 7.61 -26.51 24.88
C ASN A 228 6.62 -25.72 24.00
N PRO A 229 5.49 -26.33 23.60
CA PRO A 229 4.51 -25.69 22.75
C PRO A 229 3.68 -24.64 23.52
N VAL A 230 3.32 -23.56 22.86
CA VAL A 230 2.33 -22.61 23.39
C VAL A 230 0.97 -23.26 23.31
N THR A 231 0.31 -23.41 24.45
CA THR A 231 -1.06 -23.91 24.52
C THR A 231 -1.97 -22.81 25.07
N ILE A 232 -3.07 -22.56 24.38
CA ILE A 232 -4.08 -21.59 24.77
C ILE A 232 -5.33 -22.35 25.18
N ASP A 233 -5.76 -22.17 26.44
CA ASP A 233 -6.85 -22.96 27.05
C ASP A 233 -8.19 -22.85 26.31
N TRP A 234 -8.49 -21.70 25.71
CA TRP A 234 -9.75 -21.48 24.98
C TRP A 234 -9.70 -21.97 23.53
N LEU A 235 -8.53 -22.40 23.05
CA LEU A 235 -8.31 -22.76 21.65
C LEU A 235 -8.38 -24.29 21.45
N PRO A 236 -9.14 -24.79 20.45
CA PRO A 236 -9.17 -26.23 20.15
C PRO A 236 -7.79 -26.80 19.81
N ALA A 237 -7.60 -28.11 19.96
CA ALA A 237 -6.33 -28.78 19.68
C ALA A 237 -5.76 -28.47 18.27
N SER A 238 -6.62 -28.41 17.26
CA SER A 238 -6.25 -28.01 15.89
C SER A 238 -5.75 -26.57 15.80
N GLY A 239 -6.32 -25.66 16.60
CA GLY A 239 -5.89 -24.27 16.67
C GLY A 239 -4.56 -24.12 17.40
N ASN A 240 -4.34 -24.87 18.47
CA ASN A 240 -3.05 -24.90 19.17
C ASN A 240 -1.94 -25.47 18.27
N GLN A 241 -2.20 -26.52 17.48
CA GLN A 241 -1.24 -27.03 16.49
C GLN A 241 -0.93 -26.00 15.41
N TRP A 242 -1.97 -25.42 14.78
CA TRP A 242 -1.81 -24.36 13.79
C TRP A 242 -0.98 -23.19 14.31
N LEU A 243 -1.21 -22.78 15.57
CA LEU A 243 -0.46 -21.69 16.21
C LEU A 243 1.03 -22.04 16.37
N ASN A 244 1.36 -23.24 16.85
CA ASN A 244 2.76 -23.65 17.03
C ASN A 244 3.47 -23.82 15.67
N ASP A 245 2.80 -24.37 14.66
CA ASP A 245 3.35 -24.46 13.31
C ASP A 245 3.63 -23.05 12.73
N TYR A 246 2.70 -22.11 12.96
CA TYR A 246 2.83 -20.73 12.52
C TYR A 246 4.02 -20.01 13.19
N ILE A 247 4.19 -20.18 14.50
CA ILE A 247 5.34 -19.63 15.24
C ILE A 247 6.65 -20.24 14.70
N GLY A 248 6.65 -21.53 14.34
CA GLY A 248 7.81 -22.22 13.77
C GLY A 248 8.24 -21.64 12.43
N ILE A 249 7.30 -21.49 11.50
CA ILE A 249 7.52 -20.86 10.19
C ILE A 249 8.04 -19.43 10.36
N MET A 250 7.43 -18.66 11.27
CA MET A 250 7.82 -17.28 11.49
C MET A 250 9.24 -17.17 12.08
N LYS A 251 9.61 -18.07 13.00
CA LYS A 251 10.97 -18.13 13.56
C LYS A 251 12.02 -18.44 12.50
N SER A 252 11.82 -19.48 11.69
CA SER A 252 12.77 -19.85 10.62
C SER A 252 12.87 -18.74 9.57
N ASN A 253 11.75 -18.13 9.19
CA ASN A 253 11.73 -17.06 8.20
C ASN A 253 12.32 -15.75 8.74
N MET A 254 12.21 -15.49 10.05
CA MET A 254 12.91 -14.38 10.71
C MET A 254 14.43 -14.61 10.75
N GLU A 255 14.90 -15.84 10.95
CA GLU A 255 16.32 -16.17 10.86
C GLU A 255 16.85 -15.93 9.44
N LEU A 256 16.10 -16.36 8.42
CA LEU A 256 16.42 -16.08 7.01
C LEU A 256 16.39 -14.58 6.68
N ALA A 257 15.41 -13.83 7.20
CA ALA A 257 15.31 -12.39 7.01
C ALA A 257 16.45 -11.62 7.71
N ARG A 258 17.01 -12.17 8.80
CA ARG A 258 18.19 -11.62 9.48
C ARG A 258 19.45 -11.78 8.64
N GLU A 259 19.49 -12.77 7.75
CA GLU A 259 20.60 -13.02 6.82
C GLU A 259 20.47 -12.13 5.58
N ASP A 260 19.29 -12.09 4.96
CA ASP A 260 19.02 -11.32 3.75
C ASP A 260 17.85 -10.32 3.94
N PRO A 261 18.11 -9.10 4.49
CA PRO A 261 17.05 -8.12 4.77
C PRO A 261 16.33 -7.63 3.50
N LYS A 262 16.98 -7.74 2.33
CA LYS A 262 16.41 -7.35 1.03
C LYS A 262 15.23 -8.23 0.62
N ARG A 263 15.24 -9.53 0.97
CA ARG A 263 14.14 -10.45 0.64
C ARG A 263 12.86 -10.09 1.38
N LEU A 264 12.99 -9.70 2.65
CA LEU A 264 11.87 -9.21 3.46
C LEU A 264 11.26 -7.93 2.88
N GLY A 265 12.10 -7.01 2.40
CA GLY A 265 11.67 -5.78 1.73
C GLY A 265 10.81 -6.06 0.49
N HIS A 266 11.27 -6.95 -0.39
CA HIS A 266 10.51 -7.35 -1.59
C HIS A 266 9.19 -8.05 -1.28
N ALA A 267 9.20 -8.98 -0.33
CA ALA A 267 7.98 -9.66 0.11
C ALA A 267 6.99 -8.67 0.76
N PHE A 268 7.49 -7.67 1.49
CA PHE A 268 6.65 -6.61 2.07
C PHE A 268 6.01 -5.73 0.99
N LEU A 269 6.79 -5.25 0.01
CA LEU A 269 6.29 -4.43 -1.10
C LEU A 269 5.19 -5.16 -1.89
N ARG A 270 5.26 -6.48 -2.03
CA ARG A 270 4.22 -7.30 -2.69
C ARG A 270 2.87 -7.26 -1.97
N VAL A 271 2.86 -7.19 -0.65
CA VAL A 271 1.64 -7.18 0.17
C VAL A 271 1.04 -5.77 0.31
N LEU A 272 1.85 -4.72 0.11
CA LEU A 272 1.42 -3.32 0.27
C LEU A 272 0.18 -2.94 -0.57
N PRO A 273 0.12 -3.16 -1.91
CA PRO A 273 -1.06 -2.77 -2.68
C PRO A 273 -2.34 -3.41 -2.16
N GLN A 274 -2.28 -4.69 -1.78
CA GLN A 274 -3.42 -5.44 -1.27
C GLN A 274 -3.90 -4.89 0.08
N SER A 275 -2.97 -4.57 0.98
CA SER A 275 -3.30 -4.03 2.31
C SER A 275 -3.97 -2.66 2.23
N LEU A 276 -3.57 -1.82 1.27
CA LEU A 276 -4.19 -0.52 1.00
C LEU A 276 -5.66 -0.63 0.53
N PHE A 277 -6.00 -1.68 -0.24
CA PHE A 277 -7.40 -1.94 -0.61
C PHE A 277 -8.27 -2.35 0.58
N VAL A 278 -7.72 -3.14 1.51
CA VAL A 278 -8.42 -3.55 2.72
C VAL A 278 -8.58 -2.37 3.69
N LEU A 279 -7.61 -1.46 3.71
CA LEU A 279 -7.63 -0.24 4.51
C LEU A 279 -8.79 0.69 4.13
N LEU A 280 -9.16 0.77 2.85
CA LEU A 280 -10.22 1.65 2.34
C LEU A 280 -11.61 1.46 3.00
N PRO A 281 -12.23 0.27 2.98
CA PRO A 281 -13.53 0.05 3.60
C PRO A 281 -13.47 0.19 5.12
N ILE A 282 -12.33 -0.17 5.75
CA ILE A 282 -12.13 -0.02 7.20
C ILE A 282 -12.02 1.46 7.57
N PHE A 283 -11.27 2.26 6.81
CA PHE A 283 -11.19 3.70 7.02
C PHE A 283 -12.53 4.40 6.77
N ALA A 284 -13.29 3.99 5.75
CA ALA A 284 -14.65 4.49 5.53
C ALA A 284 -15.58 4.17 6.71
N LEU A 285 -15.42 2.99 7.33
CA LEU A 285 -16.14 2.60 8.54
C LEU A 285 -15.69 3.41 9.77
N LEU A 286 -14.39 3.66 9.91
CA LEU A 286 -13.83 4.52 10.96
C LEU A 286 -14.37 5.95 10.85
N LEU A 287 -14.41 6.51 9.64
CA LEU A 287 -15.06 7.80 9.36
C LEU A 287 -16.54 7.77 9.77
N LYS A 288 -17.27 6.71 9.40
CA LYS A 288 -18.69 6.55 9.78
C LYS A 288 -18.88 6.46 11.30
N LEU A 289 -17.97 5.80 12.02
CA LEU A 289 -18.03 5.63 13.47
C LEU A 289 -17.80 6.98 14.19
N VAL A 290 -16.72 7.68 13.84
CA VAL A 290 -16.39 8.98 14.47
C VAL A 290 -17.37 10.08 14.06
N LEU A 291 -17.88 10.03 12.82
CA LEU A 291 -18.79 11.01 12.27
C LEU A 291 -20.26 10.56 12.30
N VAL A 292 -20.60 9.57 13.13
CA VAL A 292 -21.94 8.96 13.19
C VAL A 292 -23.06 9.98 13.40
N PHE A 293 -22.76 11.05 14.13
CA PHE A 293 -23.70 12.13 14.43
C PHE A 293 -24.04 13.04 13.24
N LYS A 294 -23.38 12.87 12.08
CA LYS A 294 -23.59 13.71 10.89
C LYS A 294 -24.60 13.15 9.87
N ARG A 295 -25.23 12.00 10.16
CA ARG A 295 -26.34 11.40 9.38
C ARG A 295 -26.07 11.30 7.86
N ARG A 296 -24.83 11.04 7.45
CA ARG A 296 -24.46 10.82 6.03
C ARG A 296 -24.46 9.34 5.69
N MET A 297 -24.74 9.00 4.42
CA MET A 297 -24.76 7.62 3.97
C MET A 297 -23.34 7.01 3.94
N TYR A 298 -23.22 5.69 4.05
CA TYR A 298 -21.91 5.00 3.99
C TYR A 298 -21.15 5.31 2.69
N MET A 299 -21.85 5.38 1.56
CA MET A 299 -21.26 5.72 0.25
C MET A 299 -20.61 7.10 0.22
N GLU A 300 -21.09 8.05 1.03
CA GLU A 300 -20.48 9.38 1.13
C GLU A 300 -19.12 9.30 1.84
N HIS A 301 -19.04 8.53 2.94
CA HIS A 301 -17.80 8.32 3.69
C HIS A 301 -16.78 7.51 2.88
N LEU A 302 -17.24 6.48 2.15
CA LEU A 302 -16.40 5.71 1.25
C LEU A 302 -15.79 6.60 0.15
N MET A 303 -16.58 7.52 -0.39
CA MET A 303 -16.08 8.45 -1.39
C MET A 303 -15.06 9.44 -0.83
N VAL A 304 -15.28 9.93 0.39
CA VAL A 304 -14.28 10.76 1.09
C VAL A 304 -12.99 9.97 1.30
N ALA A 305 -13.10 8.71 1.74
CA ALA A 305 -11.96 7.80 1.93
C ALA A 305 -11.15 7.60 0.64
N ILE A 306 -11.82 7.33 -0.49
CA ILE A 306 -11.15 7.12 -1.78
C ILE A 306 -10.40 8.37 -2.23
N HIS A 307 -11.04 9.55 -2.17
CA HIS A 307 -10.38 10.80 -2.58
C HIS A 307 -9.25 11.20 -1.64
N SER A 308 -9.39 10.97 -0.33
CA SER A 308 -8.33 11.30 0.64
C SER A 308 -7.10 10.42 0.43
N HIS A 309 -7.26 9.11 0.22
CA HIS A 309 -6.14 8.22 -0.06
C HIS A 309 -5.49 8.53 -1.40
N THR A 310 -6.28 8.78 -2.45
CA THR A 310 -5.77 9.20 -3.75
C THR A 310 -4.92 10.47 -3.62
N PHE A 311 -5.37 11.42 -2.80
CA PHE A 311 -4.61 12.65 -2.56
C PHE A 311 -3.35 12.41 -1.71
N ILE A 312 -3.40 11.54 -0.69
CA ILE A 312 -2.21 11.13 0.07
C ILE A 312 -1.16 10.52 -0.87
N TYR A 313 -1.56 9.59 -1.74
CA TYR A 313 -0.64 8.94 -2.69
C TYR A 313 -0.08 9.92 -3.71
N MET A 314 -0.89 10.85 -4.22
CA MET A 314 -0.42 11.93 -5.08
C MET A 314 0.56 12.86 -4.35
N GLY A 315 0.33 13.16 -3.06
CA GLY A 315 1.26 13.92 -2.23
C GLY A 315 2.59 13.19 -2.02
N ILE A 316 2.55 11.87 -1.76
CA ILE A 316 3.74 11.02 -1.65
C ILE A 316 4.50 10.99 -2.99
N LEU A 317 3.81 10.86 -4.12
CA LEU A 317 4.42 10.91 -5.46
C LEU A 317 5.16 12.22 -5.71
N VAL A 318 4.55 13.36 -5.34
CA VAL A 318 5.20 14.67 -5.43
C VAL A 318 6.43 14.73 -4.51
N ALA A 319 6.33 14.20 -3.28
CA ALA A 319 7.46 14.15 -2.36
C ALA A 319 8.62 13.28 -2.90
N VAL A 320 8.33 12.09 -3.44
CA VAL A 320 9.34 11.23 -4.07
C VAL A 320 9.99 11.93 -5.27
N GLY A 321 9.19 12.58 -6.13
CA GLY A 321 9.73 13.34 -7.25
C GLY A 321 10.61 14.51 -6.82
N LEU A 322 10.23 15.25 -5.77
CA LEU A 322 11.07 16.31 -5.19
C LEU A 322 12.36 15.77 -4.58
N ALA A 323 12.32 14.59 -3.96
CA ALA A 323 13.51 13.96 -3.37
C ALA A 323 14.50 13.56 -4.46
N TRP A 324 14.01 12.95 -5.54
CA TRP A 324 14.82 12.60 -6.70
C TRP A 324 15.48 13.83 -7.35
N ILE A 325 14.73 14.93 -7.51
CA ILE A 325 15.28 16.20 -8.04
C ILE A 325 16.34 16.78 -7.08
N ALA A 326 16.10 16.69 -5.76
CA ALA A 326 17.03 17.21 -4.77
C ALA A 326 18.37 16.45 -4.77
N GLU A 327 18.35 15.15 -5.01
CA GLU A 327 19.54 14.30 -5.11
C GLU A 327 20.36 14.60 -6.39
N HIS A 328 19.69 14.86 -7.51
CA HIS A 328 20.34 15.18 -8.78
C HIS A 328 20.68 16.68 -8.95
N TRP A 329 20.55 17.47 -7.87
CA TRP A 329 20.77 18.91 -7.92
C TRP A 329 22.27 19.24 -7.95
N PRO A 330 22.74 20.12 -8.86
CA PRO A 330 24.17 20.42 -9.00
C PRO A 330 24.76 21.03 -7.72
N ALA A 331 25.94 20.56 -7.33
CA ALA A 331 26.68 21.09 -6.19
C ALA A 331 27.03 22.58 -6.43
N GLY A 332 26.79 23.43 -5.42
CA GLY A 332 27.12 24.86 -5.44
C GLY A 332 25.94 25.82 -5.68
N TRP A 333 24.75 25.30 -5.99
CA TRP A 333 23.52 26.10 -6.08
C TRP A 333 22.75 26.12 -4.76
N THR A 334 21.96 27.16 -4.52
CA THR A 334 21.04 27.18 -3.37
C THR A 334 20.06 26.00 -3.50
N ASN A 335 19.83 25.29 -2.39
CA ASN A 335 18.97 24.13 -2.35
C ASN A 335 17.63 24.50 -1.67
N PRO A 336 16.60 24.93 -2.44
CA PRO A 336 15.27 25.22 -1.90
C PRO A 336 14.41 23.96 -1.70
N TRP A 337 14.91 22.77 -2.06
CA TRP A 337 14.09 21.56 -2.14
C TRP A 337 13.55 21.09 -0.80
N TRP A 338 14.29 21.32 0.30
CA TRP A 338 13.79 21.00 1.64
C TRP A 338 12.57 21.85 2.03
N VAL A 339 12.51 23.12 1.60
CA VAL A 339 11.33 23.99 1.82
C VAL A 339 10.15 23.47 1.02
N LEU A 340 10.37 23.17 -0.26
CA LEU A 340 9.33 22.62 -1.14
C LEU A 340 8.81 21.27 -0.64
N MET A 341 9.70 20.43 -0.11
CA MET A 341 9.35 19.17 0.53
C MET A 341 8.50 19.39 1.79
N GLY A 342 8.91 20.31 2.67
CA GLY A 342 8.15 20.68 3.85
C GLY A 342 6.76 21.20 3.51
N LEU A 343 6.65 22.03 2.47
CA LEU A 343 5.36 22.52 1.96
C LEU A 343 4.50 21.39 1.38
N ALA A 344 5.09 20.46 0.62
CA ALA A 344 4.38 19.31 0.06
C ALA A 344 3.84 18.40 1.17
N ILE A 345 4.65 18.10 2.19
CA ILE A 345 4.26 17.29 3.36
C ILE A 345 3.17 18.02 4.16
N ALA A 346 3.32 19.32 4.43
CA ALA A 346 2.33 20.11 5.16
C ALA A 346 1.01 20.29 4.38
N TRP A 347 1.05 20.29 3.06
CA TRP A 347 -0.13 20.35 2.20
C TRP A 347 -1.04 19.13 2.39
N ILE A 348 -0.48 17.97 2.72
CA ILE A 348 -1.25 16.74 2.93
C ILE A 348 -2.30 16.89 4.04
N PRO A 349 -1.92 17.08 5.33
CA PRO A 349 -2.88 17.22 6.41
C PRO A 349 -3.77 18.46 6.24
N LEU A 350 -3.25 19.55 5.66
CA LEU A 350 -4.04 20.75 5.40
C LEU A 350 -5.21 20.48 4.44
N ASN A 351 -4.96 19.80 3.32
CA ASN A 351 -6.01 19.46 2.36
C ASN A 351 -7.01 18.47 2.96
N LEU A 352 -6.56 17.47 3.72
CA LEU A 352 -7.45 16.53 4.41
C LEU A 352 -8.39 17.26 5.37
N PHE A 353 -7.84 18.18 6.18
CA PHE A 353 -8.63 19.00 7.10
C PHE A 353 -9.66 19.87 6.35
N LEU A 354 -9.23 20.55 5.29
CA LEU A 354 -10.11 21.39 4.46
C LEU A 354 -11.21 20.55 3.78
N THR A 355 -10.87 19.34 3.31
CA THR A 355 -11.82 18.39 2.71
C THR A 355 -12.85 17.93 3.73
N GLN A 356 -12.43 17.52 4.93
CA GLN A 356 -13.32 17.14 6.01
C GLN A 356 -14.28 18.28 6.37
N LYS A 357 -13.74 19.48 6.56
CA LYS A 357 -14.54 20.66 6.91
C LYS A 357 -15.57 21.01 5.83
N ARG A 358 -15.18 20.96 4.56
CA ARG A 358 -16.06 21.27 3.41
C ARG A 358 -17.16 20.22 3.25
N VAL A 359 -16.81 18.92 3.22
CA VAL A 359 -17.77 17.84 2.98
C VAL A 359 -18.74 17.66 4.14
N TYR A 360 -18.25 17.67 5.39
CA TYR A 360 -19.10 17.44 6.57
C TYR A 360 -19.71 18.73 7.14
N ARG A 361 -19.43 19.90 6.54
CA ARG A 361 -19.93 21.22 6.95
C ARG A 361 -19.82 21.44 8.47
N GLN A 362 -18.68 21.05 9.05
CA GLN A 362 -18.44 21.12 10.49
C GLN A 362 -18.14 22.56 10.96
N ARG A 363 -18.59 22.91 12.17
CA ARG A 363 -18.23 24.17 12.86
C ARG A 363 -16.76 24.11 13.29
N TRP A 364 -16.09 25.25 13.31
CA TRP A 364 -14.64 25.36 13.58
C TRP A 364 -14.17 24.77 14.91
N TRP A 365 -15.02 24.72 15.93
CA TRP A 365 -14.64 24.22 17.26
C TRP A 365 -14.57 22.69 17.36
N GLY A 366 -15.45 21.97 16.66
CA GLY A 366 -15.47 20.50 16.69
C GLY A 366 -14.66 19.85 15.56
N ALA A 367 -14.41 20.57 14.47
CA ALA A 367 -13.65 20.08 13.32
C ALA A 367 -12.21 19.66 13.65
N PRO A 368 -11.40 20.44 14.39
CA PRO A 368 -10.02 20.04 14.70
C PRO A 368 -9.98 18.81 15.61
N ILE A 369 -10.83 18.74 16.64
CA ILE A 369 -10.91 17.57 17.53
C ILE A 369 -11.20 16.31 16.72
N ALA A 370 -12.27 16.35 15.90
CA ALA A 370 -12.62 15.21 15.05
C ALA A 370 -11.49 14.86 14.07
N PHE A 371 -10.82 15.85 13.48
CA PHE A 371 -9.69 15.64 12.56
C PHE A 371 -8.52 14.94 13.25
N PHE A 372 -8.12 15.40 14.44
CA PHE A 372 -7.04 14.76 15.20
C PHE A 372 -7.44 13.37 15.67
N THR A 373 -8.67 13.17 16.17
CA THR A 373 -9.16 11.84 16.55
C THR A 373 -9.15 10.87 15.37
N ILE A 374 -9.68 11.28 14.21
CA ILE A 374 -9.68 10.45 12.98
C ILE A 374 -8.24 10.20 12.53
N GLY A 375 -7.38 11.22 12.56
CA GLY A 375 -5.97 11.12 12.17
C GLY A 375 -5.21 10.12 13.04
N THR A 376 -5.33 10.22 14.36
CA THR A 376 -4.68 9.28 15.31
C THR A 376 -5.20 7.86 15.11
N LEU A 377 -6.52 7.66 15.03
CA LEU A 377 -7.09 6.33 14.82
C LEU A 377 -6.67 5.76 13.45
N TYR A 378 -6.56 6.60 12.42
CA TYR A 378 -6.06 6.19 11.11
C TYR A 378 -4.58 5.80 11.15
N LEU A 379 -3.72 6.54 11.87
CA LEU A 379 -2.32 6.16 12.06
C LEU A 379 -2.20 4.82 12.79
N CYS A 380 -2.97 4.60 13.86
CA CYS A 380 -3.01 3.30 14.54
C CYS A 380 -3.45 2.17 13.59
N LEU A 381 -4.46 2.43 12.75
CA LEU A 381 -4.95 1.47 11.76
C LEU A 381 -3.89 1.15 10.69
N VAL A 382 -3.17 2.17 10.19
CA VAL A 382 -2.07 2.00 9.24
C VAL A 382 -0.93 1.22 9.87
N SER A 383 -0.54 1.53 11.11
CA SER A 383 0.49 0.77 11.84
C SER A 383 0.10 -0.69 12.03
N PHE A 384 -1.14 -0.96 12.44
CA PHE A 384 -1.65 -2.33 12.57
C PHE A 384 -1.61 -3.08 11.23
N THR A 385 -2.04 -2.40 10.15
CA THR A 385 -2.03 -2.97 8.80
C THR A 385 -0.60 -3.22 8.31
N ALA A 386 0.35 -2.33 8.62
CA ALA A 386 1.76 -2.48 8.28
C ALA A 386 2.41 -3.65 9.02
N VAL A 387 2.11 -3.83 10.32
CA VAL A 387 2.55 -5.00 11.09
C VAL A 387 1.95 -6.28 10.51
N GLY A 388 0.65 -6.29 10.21
CA GLY A 388 0.00 -7.43 9.56
C GLY A 388 0.61 -7.77 8.19
N ALA A 389 0.96 -6.75 7.39
CA ALA A 389 1.64 -6.93 6.11
C ALA A 389 3.07 -7.46 6.29
N LEU A 390 3.79 -7.02 7.32
CA LEU A 390 5.12 -7.51 7.65
C LEU A 390 5.08 -8.98 8.10
N VAL A 391 4.10 -9.35 8.94
CA VAL A 391 3.89 -10.73 9.37
C VAL A 391 3.49 -11.62 8.20
N ALA A 392 2.58 -11.15 7.34
CA ALA A 392 2.22 -11.88 6.11
C ALA A 392 3.43 -12.04 5.17
N SER A 393 4.27 -11.01 5.04
CA SER A 393 5.53 -11.06 4.29
C SER A 393 6.46 -12.13 4.85
N LEU A 394 6.65 -12.17 6.18
CA LEU A 394 7.45 -13.18 6.88
C LEU A 394 6.93 -14.60 6.64
N VAL A 395 5.62 -14.80 6.57
CA VAL A 395 5.05 -16.13 6.28
C VAL A 395 5.18 -16.51 4.80
N SER A 396 5.25 -15.53 3.91
CA SER A 396 5.36 -15.73 2.46
C SER A 396 6.79 -15.82 1.91
N LEU A 397 7.78 -15.55 2.77
CA LEU A 397 9.20 -15.80 2.55
C LEU A 397 9.47 -17.29 2.43
#